data_AF-A0A4S2IPN7-F1
#
_entry.id   AF-A0A4S2IPN7-F1
#
_cell.length_a   1.000
_cell.length_b   1.000
_cell.length_c   1.000
_cell.angle_alpha   90.00
_cell.angle_beta   90.00
_cell.angle_gamma   90.00
#
_symmetry.space_group_name_H-M   'P 1'
#
loop_
_entity.id
_entity.type
_entity.pdbx_description
1 polymer ?
#
loop_
_entity_poly.entity_id
_entity_poly.type
_entity_poly.pdbx_seq_one_letter_code
_entity_poly.pdbx_strand_id
1 'polypeptide(L)' 'MTEHEGAVERAKQYEGVAARYAKRASEGDAGAAQLAQTFASLAVAVRMERMDWRMRVLGNQLEDVKKSMDLLRRKLPER' A
#
# COMPACT_ATOMS: atom_id res chain seq x y z
N MET A 1 -0.34 -7.03 15.31
CA MET A 1 0.07 -6.26 14.11
C MET A 1 -0.63 -6.91 12.95
N THR A 2 -1.53 -6.20 12.27
CA THR A 2 -2.24 -6.77 11.11
C THR A 2 -1.28 -6.93 9.93
N GLU A 3 -1.55 -7.84 9.00
CA GLU A 3 -0.67 -8.08 7.83
C GLU A 3 -0.40 -6.78 7.03
N HIS A 4 -1.35 -5.84 7.05
CA HIS A 4 -1.29 -4.56 6.34
C HIS A 4 -0.45 -3.50 7.07
N GLU A 5 -0.40 -3.53 8.41
CA GLU A 5 0.56 -2.74 9.20
C GLU A 5 1.98 -3.27 8.98
N GLY A 6 2.13 -4.60 8.91
CA GLY A 6 3.38 -5.25 8.53
C GLY A 6 3.86 -4.87 7.12
N ALA A 7 2.94 -4.58 6.18
CA ALA A 7 3.29 -4.11 4.85
C ALA A 7 3.97 -2.72 4.85
N VAL A 8 3.56 -1.80 5.74
CA VAL A 8 4.20 -0.48 5.86
C VAL A 8 5.64 -0.62 6.32
N GLU A 9 5.88 -1.44 7.35
CA GLU A 9 7.23 -1.62 7.88
C GLU A 9 8.13 -2.41 6.93
N ARG A 10 7.60 -3.41 6.23
CA ARG A 10 8.34 -4.10 5.15
C ARG A 10 8.74 -3.15 4.02
N ALA A 11 7.82 -2.27 3.58
CA ALA A 11 8.15 -1.28 2.56
C ALA A 11 9.29 -0.35 3.01
N LYS A 12 9.23 0.20 4.23
CA LYS A 12 10.29 1.04 4.81
C LYS A 12 11.62 0.29 4.92
N GLN A 13 11.60 -0.99 5.29
CA GLN A 13 12.81 -1.81 5.34
C GLN A 13 13.45 -1.94 3.96
N TYR A 14 12.66 -2.25 2.92
CA TYR A 14 13.17 -2.33 1.56
C TYR A 14 13.70 -0.99 1.05
N GLU A 15 13.06 0.14 1.37
CA GLU A 15 13.61 1.46 1.05
C GLU A 15 14.94 1.73 1.73
N GLY A 16 15.07 1.39 3.01
CA GLY A 16 16.33 1.53 3.73
C GLY A 16 17.45 0.66 3.14
N VAL A 17 17.12 -0.54 2.65
CA VAL A 17 18.07 -1.40 1.94
C VAL A 17 18.42 -0.81 0.57
N ALA A 18 17.43 -0.33 -0.19
CA ALA A 18 17.63 0.32 -1.49
C ALA A 18 18.56 1.54 -1.36
N ALA A 19 18.33 2.40 -0.37
CA ALA A 19 19.16 3.57 -0.10
C ALA A 19 20.61 3.20 0.24
N ARG A 20 20.82 2.13 1.02
CA ARG A 20 22.17 1.63 1.35
C ARG A 20 22.91 1.12 0.11
N TYR A 21 22.24 0.39 -0.77
CA TYR A 21 22.85 -0.06 -2.03
C TYR A 21 23.06 1.09 -3.01
N ALA A 22 22.14 2.07 -3.08
CA ALA A 22 22.34 3.27 -3.89
C ALA A 22 23.59 4.04 -3.47
N LYS A 23 23.83 4.15 -2.16
CA LYS A 23 25.07 4.72 -1.62
C LYS A 23 26.31 3.93 -2.06
N ARG A 24 26.30 2.60 -1.90
CA ARG A 24 27.43 1.75 -2.35
C ARG A 24 27.69 1.86 -3.85
N ALA A 25 26.64 1.96 -4.66
CA ALA A 25 26.77 2.16 -6.10
C ALA A 25 27.45 3.50 -6.42
N SER A 26 27.11 4.56 -5.68
CA SER A 26 27.78 5.87 -5.82
C SER A 26 29.24 5.85 -5.39
N GLU A 27 29.63 4.89 -4.53
CA GLU A 27 31.00 4.66 -4.08
C GLU A 27 31.79 3.72 -5.03
N GLY A 28 31.18 3.28 -6.14
CA GLY A 28 31.84 2.47 -7.16
C GLY A 28 31.60 0.95 -7.06
N ASP A 29 30.68 0.48 -6.21
CA ASP A 29 30.26 -0.92 -6.19
C ASP A 29 29.41 -1.24 -7.42
N ALA A 30 30.01 -1.97 -8.36
CA ALA A 30 29.42 -2.32 -9.65
C ALA A 30 28.13 -3.17 -9.54
N GLY A 31 27.92 -3.90 -8.44
CA GLY A 31 26.73 -4.72 -8.24
C GLY A 31 25.61 -4.00 -7.48
N ALA A 32 25.93 -2.92 -6.79
CA ALA A 32 25.00 -2.28 -5.87
C ALA A 32 23.88 -1.50 -6.58
N ALA A 33 24.09 -1.01 -7.80
CA ALA A 33 23.06 -0.29 -8.55
C ALA A 33 21.85 -1.17 -8.84
N GLN A 34 22.10 -2.41 -9.29
CA GLN A 34 21.03 -3.38 -9.57
C GLN A 34 20.28 -3.76 -8.29
N LEU A 35 21.00 -3.98 -7.19
CA LEU A 35 20.38 -4.29 -5.89
C LEU A 35 19.53 -3.12 -5.38
N ALA A 36 20.02 -1.88 -5.49
CA ALA A 36 19.26 -0.69 -5.12
C ALA A 36 17.92 -0.62 -5.88
N GLN A 37 17.96 -0.86 -7.19
CA GLN A 37 16.76 -0.88 -8.03
C GLN A 37 15.81 -2.02 -7.67
N THR A 38 16.33 -3.23 -7.40
CA THR A 38 15.50 -4.36 -6.97
C THR A 38 14.76 -4.05 -5.67
N PHE A 39 15.44 -3.54 -4.65
CA PHE A 39 14.81 -3.23 -3.38
C PHE A 39 13.84 -2.03 -3.47
N ALA A 40 14.13 -1.05 -4.33
CA ALA A 40 13.19 0.02 -4.62
C ALA A 40 11.89 -0.52 -5.26
N SER A 41 12.00 -1.43 -6.23
CA SER A 41 10.85 -2.08 -6.85
C SER A 41 10.02 -2.91 -5.85
N LEU A 42 10.68 -3.63 -4.93
CA LEU A 42 10.01 -4.36 -3.86
C LEU A 42 9.24 -3.43 -2.92
N ALA A 43 9.82 -2.29 -2.53
CA ALA A 43 9.13 -1.30 -1.71
C ALA A 43 7.86 -0.75 -2.40
N VAL A 44 7.94 -0.49 -3.71
CA VAL A 44 6.79 -0.05 -4.52
C VAL A 44 5.71 -1.14 -4.58
N ALA A 45 6.09 -2.39 -4.84
CA ALA A 45 5.13 -3.50 -4.91
C ALA A 45 4.34 -3.67 -3.60
N VAL A 46 5.02 -3.62 -2.45
CA VAL A 46 4.36 -3.72 -1.14
C VAL A 46 3.41 -2.54 -0.89
N ARG A 47 3.77 -1.33 -1.34
CA ARG A 47 2.87 -0.17 -1.24
C ARG A 47 1.64 -0.32 -2.13
N MET A 48 1.80 -0.85 -3.33
CA MET A 48 0.69 -1.11 -4.24
C MET A 48 -0.27 -2.14 -3.68
N GLU A 49 0.24 -3.24 -3.11
CA GLU A 49 -0.57 -4.26 -2.43
C GLU A 49 -1.39 -3.65 -1.28
N ARG A 50 -0.77 -2.77 -0.48
CA ARG A 50 -1.48 -2.04 0.58
C ARG A 50 -2.55 -1.10 0.03
N MET A 51 -2.28 -0.39 -1.08
CA MET A 51 -3.28 0.48 -1.69
C MET A 51 -4.46 -0.31 -2.25
N ASP A 52 -4.21 -1.44 -2.91
CA ASP A 52 -5.26 -2.33 -3.40
C ASP A 52 -6.15 -2.82 -2.26
N TRP A 53 -5.56 -3.28 -1.16
CA TRP A 53 -6.32 -3.64 0.04
C TRP A 53 -7.17 -2.47 0.56
N ARG A 54 -6.59 -1.27 0.68
CA ARG A 54 -7.31 -0.09 1.17
C ARG A 54 -8.50 0.27 0.28
N MET A 55 -8.32 0.15 -1.04
CA MET A 55 -9.40 0.38 -2.00
C MET A 55 -10.54 -0.64 -1.83
N ARG A 56 -10.23 -1.91 -1.60
CA ARG A 56 -11.25 -2.93 -1.31
C ARG A 56 -12.03 -2.64 -0.04
N VAL A 57 -11.33 -2.27 1.05
CA VAL A 57 -11.98 -1.92 2.33
C VAL A 57 -12.90 -0.72 2.17
N LEU A 58 -12.44 0.34 1.49
CA LEU A 58 -13.26 1.52 1.22
C LEU A 58 -14.46 1.18 0.33
N GLY A 59 -14.29 0.32 -0.67
CA GLY A 59 -15.38 -0.19 -1.51
C GLY A 59 -16.47 -0.89 -0.69
N ASN A 60 -16.08 -1.79 0.21
CA ASN A 60 -17.01 -2.48 1.10
C ASN A 60 -17.74 -1.49 2.01
N GLN A 61 -17.04 -0.54 2.61
CA GLN A 61 -17.64 0.50 3.46
C GLN A 61 -18.65 1.37 2.68
N LEU A 62 -18.32 1.73 1.45
CA LEU A 62 -19.23 2.48 0.58
C LEU A 62 -20.49 1.67 0.25
N GLU A 63 -20.37 0.36 0.03
CA GLU A 63 -21.51 -0.51 -0.20
C GLU A 63 -22.44 -0.57 1.03
N ASP A 64 -21.89 -0.69 2.22
CA ASP A 64 -22.65 -0.72 3.47
C ASP A 64 -23.37 0.60 3.75
N VAL A 65 -22.71 1.72 3.48
CA VAL A 65 -23.34 3.06 3.55
C VAL A 65 -24.48 3.17 2.55
N LYS A 66 -24.28 2.71 1.31
CA LYS A 66 -25.33 2.71 0.28
C LYS A 66 -26.54 1.89 0.72
N LYS A 67 -26.35 0.67 1.22
CA LYS A 67 -27.45 -0.18 1.75
C LYS A 67 -28.21 0.53 2.86
N SER A 68 -27.49 1.17 3.78
CA SER A 68 -28.10 1.92 4.89
C SER A 68 -28.94 3.11 4.41
N MET A 69 -28.45 3.83 3.39
CA MET A 69 -29.18 4.94 2.75
C MET A 69 -30.42 4.47 1.99
N ASP A 70 -30.33 3.35 1.27
CA ASP A 70 -31.48 2.78 0.57
C ASP A 70 -32.57 2.33 1.55
N LEU A 71 -32.18 1.73 2.69
CA LEU A 71 -33.12 1.39 3.76
C LEU A 71 -33.77 2.62 4.39
N LEU A 72 -33.00 3.70 4.60
CA LEU A 72 -33.53 4.96 5.14
C LEU A 72 -34.53 5.59 4.17
N ARG A 73 -34.22 5.64 2.87
CA ARG A 73 -35.12 6.15 1.83
C ARG A 73 -36.43 5.38 1.80
N ARG A 74 -36.39 4.04 1.87
CA ARG A 74 -37.61 3.21 1.90
C ARG A 74 -38.49 3.45 3.13
N LYS A 75 -37.90 3.91 4.24
CA LYS A 75 -38.62 4.19 5.50
C LYS A 75 -39.16 5.61 5.58
N LEU A 76 -38.68 6.53 4.75
CA LEU A 76 -39.18 7.89 4.69
C LEU A 76 -40.39 7.93 3.73
N PRO A 77 -41.57 8.39 4.18
CA PRO A 77 -42.70 8.56 3.28
C PRO A 77 -42.35 9.63 2.24
N GLU A 78 -42.62 9.32 0.97
CA GLU A 78 -42.59 10.32 -0.11
C GLU A 78 -43.54 11.46 0.30
N ARG A 79 -42.97 12.65 0.49
CA ARG A 79 -43.71 13.87 0.81
C ARG A 79 -44.03 14.63 -0.47
#